data_AF-A0A0K8SEU6-F1
#
_entry.id   AF-A0A0K8SEU6-F1
#
_cell.length_a   1.000
_cell.length_b   1.000
_cell.length_c   1.000
_cell.angle_alpha   90.00
_cell.angle_beta   90.00
_cell.angle_gamma   90.00
#
_symmetry.space_group_name_H-M   'P 1'
#
loop_
_entity.id
_entity.type
_entity.pdbx_description
1 polymer ?
#
loop_
_entity_poly.entity_id
_entity_poly.type
_entity_poly.pdbx_seq_one_letter_code
_entity_poly.pdbx_strand_id
1 'polypeptide(L)'
;PSMHGVVMRLVLAVFLLPLINGDDFTFPAPCIEILFPKGLRISIPDVEGSTLFAVHIKINEEFEGGLEAGHIARDVVIKKNGRWTFYEKHIRFKTGDRIYFWLYLIVDGLGKQLLNQEYVVTNDRSSCGTSTPLSTATTEDPPQIDIRTKCSKYSETQCNGVKICPGQIIFQDDFSKRMDHWAHEVQFSDAPESDFTIWTKDHGTDGLSGNRLFIKPKLLEEISNASFIGEGTLELKGCTSRLEKSCKRCGSWWSILPPVMSSRLTTKHSFSFLYGEVEVRARLPVGDWMVPELWLESKEVAYGAQSGRMFLGKAVGNPSLKDSQNNEIGGKLLQQGFSLSPKRVRNFQKKSGTPWSSDYHVYKLRWAPDSISFFVDGEELGRVAPREDNPLNKALEGGTPLAPFDREFYLNLGVHVGGREDFPDGSVSGGKPKPWENDKVKHTLDFWRKKDDWYPTWETPHNQLTVDYVKVTAL
;
A
#
# COMPACT_ATOMS: atom_id res chain seq x y z
N PRO A 1 1.23 14.97 -83.42
CA PRO A 1 0.02 14.60 -82.63
C PRO A 1 0.41 14.33 -81.17
N SER A 2 0.52 15.36 -80.31
CA SER A 2 -0.56 15.81 -79.40
C SER A 2 -1.10 14.61 -78.57
N MET A 3 -0.96 14.50 -77.24
CA MET A 3 -1.28 15.48 -76.19
C MET A 3 -0.76 14.96 -74.83
N HIS A 4 -0.31 15.91 -74.01
CA HIS A 4 -0.62 16.06 -72.57
C HIS A 4 0.04 15.13 -71.56
N GLY A 5 0.96 15.71 -70.79
CA GLY A 5 1.39 15.18 -69.50
C GLY A 5 0.36 15.43 -68.40
N VAL A 6 0.40 14.56 -67.39
CA VAL A 6 -0.15 14.83 -66.06
C VAL A 6 0.92 14.41 -65.06
N VAL A 7 1.46 15.40 -64.36
CA VAL A 7 2.32 15.24 -63.19
C VAL A 7 1.40 14.88 -62.02
N MET A 8 1.46 13.65 -61.55
CA MET A 8 0.74 13.21 -60.36
C MET A 8 1.53 13.62 -59.11
N ARG A 9 1.12 14.72 -58.47
CA ARG A 9 1.57 15.10 -57.12
C ARG A 9 0.93 14.15 -56.11
N LEU A 10 1.70 13.26 -55.50
CA LEU A 10 1.31 12.59 -54.27
C LEU A 10 1.36 13.60 -53.12
N VAL A 11 0.20 14.05 -52.64
CA VAL A 11 0.07 14.79 -51.39
C VAL A 11 -0.09 13.77 -50.27
N LEU A 12 0.89 13.71 -49.37
CA LEU A 12 0.86 12.91 -48.15
C LEU A 12 -0.11 13.58 -47.17
N ALA A 13 -1.33 13.07 -47.05
CA ALA A 13 -2.26 13.50 -46.00
C ALA A 13 -1.96 12.71 -44.71
N VAL A 14 -1.18 13.32 -43.81
CA VAL A 14 -1.01 12.84 -42.44
C VAL A 14 -2.32 13.10 -41.69
N PHE A 15 -3.13 12.07 -41.48
CA PHE A 15 -4.23 12.12 -40.52
C PHE A 15 -3.62 12.12 -39.11
N LEU A 16 -3.50 13.31 -38.53
CA LEU A 16 -3.37 13.49 -37.08
C LEU A 16 -4.70 13.02 -36.46
N LEU A 17 -4.74 11.79 -35.96
CA LEU A 17 -5.76 11.36 -35.01
C LEU A 17 -5.55 12.21 -33.74
N PRO A 18 -6.54 13.02 -33.31
CA PRO A 18 -6.47 13.60 -31.99
C PRO A 18 -6.46 12.46 -30.97
N LEU A 19 -5.46 12.44 -30.10
CA LEU A 19 -5.49 11.68 -28.86
C LEU A 19 -6.77 12.09 -28.13
N ILE A 20 -7.75 11.19 -28.10
CA ILE A 20 -8.91 11.34 -27.24
C ILE A 20 -8.36 11.22 -25.82
N ASN A 21 -8.31 12.36 -25.12
CA ASN A 21 -8.13 12.39 -23.68
C ASN A 21 -9.19 11.47 -23.08
N GLY A 22 -8.77 10.47 -22.29
CA GLY A 22 -9.72 9.69 -21.51
C GLY A 22 -10.47 10.63 -20.58
N ASP A 23 -11.77 10.80 -20.81
CA ASP A 23 -12.63 11.55 -19.90
C ASP A 23 -12.60 10.88 -18.53
N ASP A 24 -12.15 11.61 -17.51
CA ASP A 24 -12.29 11.22 -16.11
C ASP A 24 -13.78 11.17 -15.77
N PHE A 25 -14.34 9.96 -15.77
CA PHE A 25 -15.73 9.72 -15.41
C PHE A 25 -15.98 10.24 -13.98
N THR A 26 -16.90 11.19 -13.84
CA THR A 26 -17.36 11.68 -12.53
C THR A 26 -18.66 10.98 -12.14
N PHE A 27 -18.68 10.32 -10.97
CA PHE A 27 -19.88 9.64 -10.49
C PHE A 27 -20.97 10.67 -10.13
N PRO A 28 -22.21 10.54 -10.64
CA PRO A 28 -23.28 11.49 -10.33
C PRO A 28 -23.64 11.51 -8.85
N ALA A 29 -23.85 12.71 -8.29
CA ALA A 29 -24.21 12.84 -6.88
C ALA A 29 -25.54 12.10 -6.57
N PRO A 30 -25.54 11.20 -5.57
CA PRO A 30 -26.76 10.51 -5.17
C PRO A 30 -27.71 11.43 -4.42
N CYS A 31 -29.01 11.21 -4.63
CA CYS A 31 -30.05 11.74 -3.77
C CYS A 31 -30.58 10.62 -2.88
N ILE A 32 -30.65 10.91 -1.58
CA ILE A 32 -31.10 10.00 -0.52
C ILE A 32 -32.35 10.59 0.12
N GLU A 33 -33.42 9.81 0.21
CA GLU A 33 -34.67 10.22 0.83
C GLU A 33 -35.20 9.12 1.77
N ILE A 34 -35.52 9.50 3.00
CA ILE A 34 -36.16 8.65 3.99
C ILE A 34 -37.67 8.73 3.80
N LEU A 35 -38.28 7.61 3.43
CA LEU A 35 -39.70 7.52 3.13
C LEU A 35 -40.51 7.29 4.41
N PHE A 36 -41.61 8.04 4.56
CA PHE A 36 -42.51 7.89 5.71
C PHE A 36 -43.71 6.99 5.34
N PRO A 37 -44.15 6.07 6.24
CA PRO A 37 -43.65 5.80 7.59
C PRO A 37 -42.46 4.82 7.66
N LYS A 38 -42.02 4.28 6.52
CA LYS A 38 -40.89 3.36 6.40
C LYS A 38 -40.34 3.40 4.98
N GLY A 39 -39.03 3.18 4.86
CA GLY A 39 -38.33 3.04 3.59
C GLY A 39 -37.26 4.09 3.35
N LEU A 40 -36.51 3.85 2.27
CA LEU A 40 -35.37 4.63 1.81
C LEU A 40 -35.40 4.61 0.28
N ARG A 41 -35.18 5.77 -0.34
CA ARG A 41 -34.97 5.92 -1.78
C ARG A 41 -33.57 6.48 -2.02
N ILE A 42 -32.79 5.78 -2.84
CA ILE A 42 -31.49 6.27 -3.34
C ILE A 42 -31.59 6.40 -4.85
N SER A 43 -31.24 7.56 -5.40
CA SER A 43 -31.29 7.78 -6.85
C SER A 43 -30.13 8.60 -7.37
N ILE A 44 -29.68 8.33 -8.59
CA ILE A 44 -28.70 9.15 -9.31
C ILE A 44 -29.27 9.57 -10.68
N PRO A 45 -28.86 10.72 -11.24
CA PRO A 45 -29.08 11.02 -12.65
C PRO A 45 -28.58 9.89 -13.56
N ASP A 46 -29.28 9.65 -14.66
CA ASP A 46 -28.80 8.78 -15.72
C ASP A 46 -27.52 9.35 -16.34
N VAL A 47 -26.61 8.45 -16.72
CA VAL A 47 -25.41 8.78 -17.48
C VAL A 47 -25.48 8.07 -18.82
N GLU A 48 -25.09 8.75 -19.89
CA GLU A 48 -24.98 8.14 -21.22
C GLU A 48 -24.11 6.88 -21.16
N GLY A 49 -24.49 5.82 -21.87
CA GLY A 49 -23.80 4.54 -21.82
C GLY A 49 -24.07 3.69 -20.56
N SER A 50 -24.81 4.19 -19.56
CA SER A 50 -25.06 3.43 -18.34
C SER A 50 -26.11 2.32 -18.52
N THR A 51 -25.82 1.14 -17.99
CA THR A 51 -26.62 -0.09 -18.18
C THR A 51 -27.02 -0.82 -16.90
N LEU A 52 -26.35 -0.55 -15.77
CA LEU A 52 -26.68 -1.16 -14.48
C LEU A 52 -26.28 -0.23 -13.34
N PHE A 53 -27.13 -0.11 -12.31
CA PHE A 53 -26.84 0.61 -11.06
C PHE A 53 -27.03 -0.33 -9.86
N ALA A 54 -25.99 -0.56 -9.05
CA ALA A 54 -26.09 -1.35 -7.82
C ALA A 54 -25.93 -0.47 -6.58
N VAL A 55 -26.63 -0.85 -5.52
CA VAL A 55 -26.64 -0.16 -4.23
C VAL A 55 -26.35 -1.15 -3.12
N HIS A 56 -25.39 -0.79 -2.27
CA HIS A 56 -24.96 -1.58 -1.12
C HIS A 56 -25.04 -0.75 0.14
N ILE A 57 -25.66 -1.26 1.21
CA ILE A 57 -25.98 -0.49 2.41
C ILE A 57 -25.72 -1.32 3.68
N LYS A 58 -25.12 -0.70 4.70
CA LYS A 58 -25.17 -1.13 6.10
C LYS A 58 -25.79 -0.02 6.97
N ILE A 59 -26.50 -0.42 8.02
CA ILE A 59 -27.16 0.53 8.94
C ILE A 59 -26.49 0.42 10.31
N ASN A 60 -26.01 1.55 10.82
CA ASN A 60 -25.30 1.68 12.11
C ASN A 60 -24.05 0.78 12.25
N GLU A 61 -23.50 0.36 11.12
CA GLU A 61 -22.31 -0.50 11.02
C GLU A 61 -21.54 -0.13 9.75
N GLU A 62 -20.23 0.03 9.84
CA GLU A 62 -19.37 0.36 8.71
C GLU A 62 -19.01 -0.88 7.86
N PHE A 63 -18.58 -0.65 6.62
CA PHE A 63 -18.00 -1.70 5.78
C PHE A 63 -16.56 -1.98 6.22
N GLU A 64 -16.15 -3.23 6.38
CA GLU A 64 -14.80 -3.61 6.85
C GLU A 64 -13.82 -3.84 5.68
N GLY A 65 -14.32 -4.13 4.47
CA GLY A 65 -13.56 -4.52 3.27
C GLY A 65 -13.92 -3.78 1.97
N GLY A 66 -14.61 -2.64 2.04
CA GLY A 66 -14.83 -1.69 0.94
C GLY A 66 -15.82 -2.08 -0.17
N LEU A 67 -15.92 -3.36 -0.55
CA LEU A 67 -16.83 -3.87 -1.59
C LEU A 67 -17.73 -5.03 -1.09
N GLU A 68 -17.98 -5.10 0.21
CA GLU A 68 -18.90 -6.10 0.75
C GLU A 68 -20.34 -5.82 0.28
N ALA A 69 -21.16 -6.87 0.23
CA ALA A 69 -22.57 -6.74 -0.10
C ALA A 69 -23.32 -5.77 0.84
N GLY A 70 -22.94 -5.71 2.12
CA GLY A 70 -23.67 -4.99 3.16
C GLY A 70 -24.92 -5.74 3.63
N HIS A 71 -25.72 -5.10 4.51
CA HIS A 71 -27.02 -5.64 4.93
C HIS A 71 -28.03 -5.67 3.77
N ILE A 72 -27.89 -4.75 2.82
CA ILE A 72 -28.72 -4.65 1.62
C ILE A 72 -27.81 -4.52 0.40
N ALA A 73 -27.97 -5.42 -0.58
CA ALA A 73 -27.30 -5.37 -1.88
C ALA A 73 -28.33 -5.59 -3.00
N ARG A 74 -28.49 -4.64 -3.92
CA ARG A 74 -29.46 -4.76 -5.02
C ARG A 74 -29.00 -4.09 -6.30
N ASP A 75 -29.23 -4.79 -7.41
CA ASP A 75 -29.05 -4.27 -8.75
C ASP A 75 -30.36 -3.68 -9.28
N VAL A 76 -30.25 -2.48 -9.86
CA VAL A 76 -31.29 -1.78 -10.59
C VAL A 76 -30.91 -1.84 -12.07
N VAL A 77 -31.70 -2.56 -12.85
CA VAL A 77 -31.47 -2.78 -14.30
C VAL A 77 -32.44 -1.99 -15.18
N ILE A 78 -33.33 -1.20 -14.58
CA ILE A 78 -34.30 -0.36 -15.28
C ILE A 78 -34.21 1.06 -14.74
N LYS A 79 -33.79 2.01 -15.61
CA LYS A 79 -33.87 3.44 -15.35
C LYS A 79 -35.24 4.01 -15.73
N LYS A 80 -35.73 4.99 -14.97
CA LYS A 80 -37.02 5.66 -15.22
C LYS A 80 -36.84 7.16 -15.11
N ASN A 81 -37.46 7.91 -16.02
CA ASN A 81 -37.44 9.38 -16.01
C ASN A 81 -36.02 9.98 -15.92
N GLY A 82 -35.07 9.41 -16.67
CA GLY A 82 -33.67 9.87 -16.68
C GLY A 82 -32.92 9.66 -15.36
N ARG A 83 -33.34 8.70 -14.53
CA ARG A 83 -32.66 8.38 -13.26
C ARG A 83 -32.59 6.88 -13.01
N TRP A 84 -31.53 6.46 -12.33
CA TRP A 84 -31.45 5.19 -11.64
C TRP A 84 -32.03 5.36 -10.24
N THR A 85 -32.89 4.44 -9.79
CA THR A 85 -33.54 4.58 -8.48
C THR A 85 -33.72 3.24 -7.80
N PHE A 86 -33.16 3.15 -6.60
CA PHE A 86 -33.31 2.06 -5.66
C PHE A 86 -34.35 2.42 -4.59
N TYR A 87 -35.13 1.42 -4.16
CA TYR A 87 -36.11 1.55 -3.08
C TYR A 87 -35.95 0.40 -2.08
N GLU A 88 -35.78 0.76 -0.81
CA GLU A 88 -36.04 -0.12 0.34
C GLU A 88 -37.36 0.33 0.97
N LYS A 89 -38.30 -0.59 1.23
CA LYS A 89 -39.68 -0.26 1.65
C LYS A 89 -40.04 -0.81 3.03
N HIS A 90 -39.18 -1.61 3.64
CA HIS A 90 -39.51 -2.40 4.82
C HIS A 90 -38.84 -1.88 6.09
N ILE A 91 -37.78 -1.08 5.97
CA ILE A 91 -36.99 -0.59 7.10
C ILE A 91 -37.58 0.72 7.65
N ARG A 92 -37.71 0.79 8.98
CA ARG A 92 -38.04 2.02 9.70
C ARG A 92 -36.76 2.65 10.23
N PHE A 93 -36.44 3.84 9.76
CA PHE A 93 -35.29 4.62 10.21
C PHE A 93 -35.69 5.55 11.36
N LYS A 94 -34.77 5.74 12.31
CA LYS A 94 -34.89 6.70 13.41
C LYS A 94 -33.93 7.86 13.17
N THR A 95 -34.30 9.04 13.66
CA THR A 95 -33.37 10.19 13.68
C THR A 95 -32.10 9.80 14.42
N GLY A 96 -30.94 10.03 13.79
CA GLY A 96 -29.62 9.64 14.28
C GLY A 96 -29.09 8.31 13.76
N ASP A 97 -29.90 7.48 13.09
CA ASP A 97 -29.39 6.29 12.40
C ASP A 97 -28.39 6.70 11.30
N ARG A 98 -27.32 5.92 11.16
CA ARG A 98 -26.28 6.09 10.15
C ARG A 98 -26.47 5.05 9.05
N ILE A 99 -26.54 5.52 7.81
CA ILE A 99 -26.66 4.70 6.62
C ILE A 99 -25.33 4.78 5.89
N TYR A 100 -24.53 3.73 5.98
CA TYR A 100 -23.29 3.59 5.24
C TYR A 100 -23.61 2.91 3.91
N PHE A 101 -23.12 3.44 2.80
CA PHE A 101 -23.40 2.87 1.49
C PHE A 101 -22.26 3.06 0.49
N TRP A 102 -22.25 2.19 -0.51
CA TRP A 102 -21.47 2.37 -1.73
C TRP A 102 -22.32 2.03 -2.95
N LEU A 103 -22.00 2.68 -4.07
CA LEU A 103 -22.76 2.58 -5.31
C LEU A 103 -21.86 2.07 -6.44
N TYR A 104 -22.47 1.33 -7.35
CA TYR A 104 -21.83 0.82 -8.56
C TYR A 104 -22.64 1.21 -9.78
N LEU A 105 -21.97 1.63 -10.85
CA LEU A 105 -22.60 1.95 -12.12
C LEU A 105 -21.79 1.30 -13.24
N ILE A 106 -22.43 0.54 -14.13
CA ILE A 106 -21.80 0.08 -15.37
C ILE A 106 -22.08 1.13 -16.44
N VAL A 107 -21.01 1.69 -17.01
CA VAL A 107 -21.05 2.68 -18.11
C VAL A 107 -20.16 2.19 -19.23
N ASP A 108 -20.72 2.01 -20.43
CA ASP A 108 -20.03 1.47 -21.60
C ASP A 108 -19.31 0.13 -21.33
N GLY A 109 -19.93 -0.70 -20.48
CA GLY A 109 -19.39 -2.00 -20.07
C GLY A 109 -18.32 -1.95 -18.98
N LEU A 110 -17.93 -0.76 -18.51
CA LEU A 110 -16.95 -0.57 -17.43
C LEU A 110 -17.64 -0.25 -16.11
N GLY A 111 -17.18 -0.88 -15.03
CA GLY A 111 -17.63 -0.62 -13.67
C GLY A 111 -17.07 0.68 -13.09
N LYS A 112 -17.94 1.52 -12.55
CA LYS A 112 -17.60 2.77 -11.85
C LYS A 112 -18.17 2.71 -10.44
N GLN A 113 -17.40 3.17 -9.45
CA GLN A 113 -17.73 3.01 -8.03
C GLN A 113 -17.76 4.35 -7.31
N LEU A 114 -18.72 4.51 -6.39
CA LEU A 114 -18.74 5.57 -5.39
C LEU A 114 -18.72 4.90 -4.01
N LEU A 115 -17.57 4.92 -3.35
CA LEU A 115 -17.31 4.17 -2.12
C LEU A 115 -17.47 5.04 -0.87
N ASN A 116 -17.60 4.39 0.29
CA ASN A 116 -17.48 5.00 1.62
C ASN A 116 -18.40 6.21 1.85
N GLN A 117 -19.65 6.13 1.39
CA GLN A 117 -20.62 7.19 1.62
C GLN A 117 -21.36 6.97 2.93
N GLU A 118 -21.70 8.06 3.61
CA GLU A 118 -22.48 8.05 4.85
C GLU A 118 -23.66 9.03 4.73
N TYR A 119 -24.82 8.63 5.25
CA TYR A 119 -25.96 9.50 5.45
C TYR A 119 -26.51 9.34 6.87
N VAL A 120 -26.62 10.46 7.58
CA VAL A 120 -27.22 10.50 8.92
C VAL A 120 -28.70 10.88 8.77
N VAL A 121 -29.59 10.06 9.31
CA VAL A 121 -31.03 10.30 9.26
C VAL A 121 -31.37 11.52 10.13
N THR A 122 -31.82 12.60 9.50
CA THR A 122 -32.24 13.82 10.18
C THR A 122 -33.75 14.06 10.05
N ASN A 123 -34.25 15.14 10.68
CA ASN A 123 -35.64 15.56 10.50
C ASN A 123 -35.92 16.09 9.08
N ASP A 124 -34.89 16.54 8.37
CA ASP A 124 -34.97 16.83 6.94
C ASP A 124 -34.79 15.51 6.17
N ARG A 125 -35.89 15.02 5.60
CA ARG A 125 -36.04 13.63 5.15
C ARG A 125 -35.48 13.40 3.76
N SER A 126 -34.83 14.38 3.15
CA SER A 126 -34.24 14.27 1.82
C SER A 126 -32.95 15.08 1.74
N SER A 127 -31.88 14.46 1.26
CA SER A 127 -30.70 15.17 0.77
C SER A 127 -30.51 14.83 -0.71
N CYS A 128 -30.85 15.78 -1.58
CA CYS A 128 -30.52 15.73 -3.00
C CYS A 128 -29.47 16.82 -3.27
N GLY A 129 -28.24 16.43 -3.59
CA GLY A 129 -27.21 17.39 -4.05
C GLY A 129 -26.24 17.90 -2.99
N THR A 130 -26.20 17.31 -1.79
CA THR A 130 -25.11 17.51 -0.84
C THR A 130 -24.81 16.17 -0.19
N SER A 131 -23.94 15.36 -0.80
CA SER A 131 -23.13 14.44 0.00
C SER A 131 -22.28 15.36 0.86
N THR A 132 -22.66 15.58 2.12
CA THR A 132 -21.78 16.21 3.10
C THR A 132 -20.54 15.32 3.17
N PRO A 133 -19.40 15.72 2.60
CA PRO A 133 -18.14 15.10 3.01
C PRO A 133 -18.04 15.42 4.49
N LEU A 134 -17.56 14.49 5.31
CA LEU A 134 -17.25 14.72 6.71
C LEU A 134 -16.63 16.13 6.85
N SER A 135 -17.39 17.08 7.41
CA SER A 135 -16.97 18.49 7.48
C SER A 135 -15.83 18.56 8.47
N THR A 136 -14.63 18.63 7.92
CA THR A 136 -13.64 19.67 8.22
C THR A 136 -13.82 20.26 9.63
N ALA A 137 -13.30 19.55 10.62
CA ALA A 137 -12.53 20.27 11.62
C ALA A 137 -11.45 21.00 10.83
N THR A 138 -11.40 22.32 11.01
CA THR A 138 -10.45 23.28 10.45
C THR A 138 -9.31 22.65 9.67
N THR A 139 -9.33 22.90 8.36
CA THR A 139 -8.16 22.91 7.47
C THR A 139 -6.93 23.41 8.21
N GLU A 140 -6.10 22.48 8.67
CA GLU A 140 -4.70 22.56 8.32
C GLU A 140 -4.56 21.64 7.10
N ASP A 141 -4.13 22.22 5.98
CA ASP A 141 -3.45 21.42 4.98
C ASP A 141 -2.39 20.57 5.71
N PRO A 142 -2.11 19.32 5.27
CA PRO A 142 -0.92 18.62 5.75
C PRO A 142 0.24 19.61 5.64
N PRO A 143 1.03 19.83 6.71
CA PRO A 143 1.88 21.00 6.86
C PRO A 143 2.69 21.19 5.59
N GLN A 144 2.26 22.16 4.79
CA GLN A 144 3.05 22.63 3.66
C GLN A 144 4.34 23.10 4.30
N ILE A 145 5.46 22.49 3.95
CA ILE A 145 6.78 22.91 4.43
C ILE A 145 6.87 24.41 4.16
N ASP A 146 6.76 25.22 5.20
CA ASP A 146 6.85 26.66 5.04
C ASP A 146 8.32 27.03 4.92
N ILE A 147 8.87 26.83 3.72
CA ILE A 147 10.23 27.22 3.33
C ILE A 147 10.40 28.76 3.47
N ARG A 148 9.32 29.54 3.66
CA ARG A 148 9.37 30.99 3.86
C ARG A 148 9.54 31.40 5.33
N THR A 149 9.33 30.48 6.28
CA THR A 149 9.62 30.75 7.69
C THR A 149 11.14 30.85 7.87
N LYS A 150 11.66 32.08 7.96
CA LYS A 150 13.06 32.33 8.32
C LYS A 150 13.26 31.94 9.78
N CYS A 151 14.00 30.87 10.01
CA CYS A 151 14.35 30.45 11.35
C CYS A 151 15.62 31.15 11.84
N SER A 152 15.68 31.42 13.14
CA SER A 152 16.86 31.98 13.80
C SER A 152 18.05 31.01 13.72
N LYS A 153 17.78 29.71 13.68
CA LYS A 153 18.76 28.63 13.45
C LYS A 153 18.09 27.44 12.78
N TYR A 154 18.68 26.96 11.69
CA TYR A 154 18.24 25.72 11.03
C TYR A 154 18.73 24.49 11.80
N SER A 155 17.95 23.41 11.73
CA SER A 155 18.33 22.10 12.25
C SER A 155 19.33 21.41 11.31
N GLU A 156 19.84 20.25 11.74
CA GLU A 156 20.59 19.40 10.83
C GLU A 156 19.70 18.67 9.80
N THR A 157 18.39 18.62 10.05
CA THR A 157 17.40 18.01 9.17
C THR A 157 17.36 18.70 7.80
N GLN A 158 17.31 17.89 6.75
CA GLN A 158 17.01 18.33 5.39
C GLN A 158 15.78 17.59 4.88
N CYS A 159 14.94 18.27 4.10
CA CYS A 159 13.83 17.68 3.37
C CYS A 159 13.97 18.07 1.89
N ASN A 160 14.04 17.08 1.00
CA ASN A 160 14.27 17.26 -0.43
C ASN A 160 15.46 18.20 -0.72
N GLY A 161 16.54 18.06 0.06
CA GLY A 161 17.76 18.88 -0.03
C GLY A 161 17.67 20.28 0.61
N VAL A 162 16.55 20.66 1.22
CA VAL A 162 16.35 21.97 1.87
C VAL A 162 16.46 21.84 3.38
N LYS A 163 17.22 22.73 4.03
CA LYS A 163 17.36 22.77 5.50
C LYS A 163 16.06 23.21 6.17
N ILE A 164 15.70 22.54 7.27
CA ILE A 164 14.41 22.71 7.95
C ILE A 164 14.60 23.23 9.38
N CYS A 165 13.60 23.92 9.90
CA CYS A 165 13.60 24.39 11.28
C CYS A 165 13.32 23.25 12.26
N PRO A 166 13.92 23.29 13.47
CA PRO A 166 13.72 22.23 14.45
C PRO A 166 12.24 22.10 14.86
N GLY A 167 11.78 20.86 15.04
CA GLY A 167 10.42 20.54 15.49
C GLY A 167 9.31 20.66 14.44
N GLN A 168 9.61 21.08 13.20
CA GLN A 168 8.61 21.13 12.13
C GLN A 168 8.23 19.72 11.66
N ILE A 169 6.93 19.49 11.46
CA ILE A 169 6.45 18.31 10.74
C ILE A 169 6.76 18.53 9.25
N ILE A 170 7.61 17.68 8.68
CA ILE A 170 8.05 17.77 7.27
C ILE A 170 7.32 16.80 6.36
N PHE A 171 6.63 15.82 6.95
CA PHE A 171 5.78 14.88 6.25
C PHE A 171 4.71 14.36 7.19
N GLN A 172 3.48 14.29 6.72
CA GLN A 172 2.40 13.64 7.41
C GLN A 172 1.40 13.08 6.41
N ASP A 173 1.03 11.83 6.60
CA ASP A 173 -0.07 11.20 5.89
C ASP A 173 -0.92 10.43 6.92
N ASP A 174 -2.20 10.79 7.00
CA ASP A 174 -3.19 10.16 7.87
C ASP A 174 -4.13 9.23 7.09
N PHE A 175 -3.89 9.07 5.78
CA PHE A 175 -4.65 8.18 4.90
C PHE A 175 -6.17 8.42 4.91
N SER A 176 -6.61 9.63 5.26
CA SER A 176 -8.04 10.00 5.33
C SER A 176 -8.69 10.29 3.98
N LYS A 177 -7.89 10.57 2.95
CA LYS A 177 -8.40 11.03 1.64
C LYS A 177 -7.79 10.31 0.45
N ARG A 178 -6.51 10.58 0.15
CA ARG A 178 -5.82 10.15 -1.07
C ARG A 178 -4.34 9.88 -0.80
N MET A 179 -3.73 9.01 -1.59
CA MET A 179 -2.34 8.56 -1.43
C MET A 179 -1.38 9.33 -2.34
N ASP A 180 -1.49 10.66 -2.42
CA ASP A 180 -0.73 11.46 -3.40
C ASP A 180 0.76 11.48 -3.21
N HIS A 181 1.18 11.31 -1.96
CA HIS A 181 2.58 11.26 -1.61
C HIS A 181 3.22 9.92 -1.96
N TRP A 182 2.44 8.94 -2.38
CA TRP A 182 2.89 7.57 -2.57
C TRP A 182 2.77 7.16 -4.04
N ALA A 183 3.88 6.70 -4.60
CA ALA A 183 3.87 5.98 -5.87
C ALA A 183 3.90 4.48 -5.59
N HIS A 184 3.31 3.68 -6.47
CA HIS A 184 3.45 2.23 -6.43
C HIS A 184 4.74 1.79 -7.13
N GLU A 185 5.48 0.86 -6.54
CA GLU A 185 6.44 0.05 -7.29
C GLU A 185 5.67 -1.03 -8.07
N VAL A 186 5.97 -1.15 -9.37
CA VAL A 186 5.37 -2.16 -10.24
C VAL A 186 6.49 -2.94 -10.91
N GLN A 187 6.77 -4.13 -10.40
CA GLN A 187 7.85 -4.99 -10.89
C GLN A 187 7.77 -6.38 -10.27
N PHE A 188 8.42 -7.36 -10.88
CA PHE A 188 8.73 -8.62 -10.23
C PHE A 188 9.89 -8.48 -9.25
N SER A 189 9.79 -9.13 -8.09
CA SER A 189 10.93 -9.24 -7.18
C SER A 189 12.09 -10.02 -7.82
N ASP A 190 13.29 -9.46 -7.70
CA ASP A 190 14.56 -10.00 -8.19
C ASP A 190 15.58 -9.94 -7.04
N ALA A 191 16.76 -10.54 -7.25
CA ALA A 191 17.87 -10.38 -6.30
C ALA A 191 18.16 -8.88 -6.03
N PRO A 192 18.40 -8.49 -4.77
CA PRO A 192 18.73 -9.35 -3.63
C PRO A 192 17.52 -9.84 -2.80
N GLU A 193 16.32 -9.29 -2.99
CA GLU A 193 15.15 -9.61 -2.15
C GLU A 193 14.60 -11.01 -2.49
N SER A 194 14.50 -11.31 -3.80
CA SER A 194 14.14 -12.65 -4.32
C SER A 194 12.95 -13.30 -3.61
N ASP A 195 11.95 -12.50 -3.23
CA ASP A 195 10.71 -12.96 -2.64
C ASP A 195 9.71 -13.49 -3.69
N PHE A 196 8.57 -14.00 -3.24
CA PHE A 196 7.56 -14.66 -4.08
C PHE A 196 6.44 -13.72 -4.53
N THR A 197 6.72 -12.41 -4.54
CA THR A 197 5.74 -11.35 -4.76
C THR A 197 5.92 -10.69 -6.14
N ILE A 198 4.79 -10.33 -6.73
CA ILE A 198 4.66 -9.41 -7.85
C ILE A 198 4.17 -8.09 -7.26
N TRP A 199 4.96 -7.03 -7.40
CA TRP A 199 4.54 -5.70 -7.01
C TRP A 199 3.64 -5.11 -8.08
N THR A 200 2.45 -4.69 -7.68
CA THR A 200 1.43 -4.14 -8.57
C THR A 200 0.71 -2.97 -7.89
N LYS A 201 0.05 -2.16 -8.71
CA LYS A 201 -0.89 -1.11 -8.29
C LYS A 201 -2.36 -1.48 -8.51
N ASP A 202 -2.59 -2.63 -9.15
CA ASP A 202 -3.89 -3.07 -9.60
C ASP A 202 -4.44 -4.19 -8.68
N HIS A 203 -5.65 -4.67 -8.97
CA HIS A 203 -6.26 -5.85 -8.33
C HIS A 203 -6.59 -5.71 -6.84
N GLY A 204 -6.57 -4.49 -6.30
CA GLY A 204 -6.98 -4.20 -4.93
C GLY A 204 -6.06 -4.86 -3.90
N THR A 205 -4.76 -4.89 -4.16
CA THR A 205 -3.72 -5.29 -3.20
C THR A 205 -3.40 -4.20 -2.17
N ASP A 206 -3.88 -2.98 -2.39
CA ASP A 206 -3.91 -1.90 -1.42
C ASP A 206 -5.16 -1.02 -1.57
N GLY A 207 -5.36 -0.11 -0.62
CA GLY A 207 -6.39 0.92 -0.68
C GLY A 207 -6.58 1.65 0.64
N LEU A 208 -7.58 2.53 0.67
CA LEU A 208 -7.96 3.27 1.87
C LEU A 208 -9.27 2.72 2.45
N SER A 209 -9.29 2.44 3.75
CA SER A 209 -10.48 2.00 4.48
C SER A 209 -10.44 2.55 5.91
N GLY A 210 -11.52 3.20 6.36
CA GLY A 210 -11.62 3.74 7.72
C GLY A 210 -10.53 4.75 8.08
N ASN A 211 -10.14 5.63 7.16
CA ASN A 211 -9.01 6.57 7.28
C ASN A 211 -7.67 5.88 7.55
N ARG A 212 -7.45 4.71 6.94
CA ARG A 212 -6.21 3.95 7.04
C ARG A 212 -5.84 3.38 5.70
N LEU A 213 -4.54 3.27 5.46
CA LEU A 213 -4.01 2.46 4.38
C LEU A 213 -4.11 0.99 4.77
N PHE A 214 -4.56 0.15 3.85
CA PHE A 214 -4.34 -1.29 3.92
C PHE A 214 -3.47 -1.77 2.77
N ILE A 215 -2.62 -2.77 3.02
CA ILE A 215 -1.87 -3.52 2.01
C ILE A 215 -2.07 -5.01 2.30
N LYS A 216 -2.63 -5.72 1.34
CA LYS A 216 -3.07 -7.11 1.45
C LYS A 216 -2.56 -7.94 0.27
N PRO A 217 -1.65 -8.90 0.50
CA PRO A 217 -1.26 -9.85 -0.53
C PRO A 217 -2.44 -10.69 -1.01
N LYS A 218 -2.45 -11.02 -2.31
CA LYS A 218 -3.43 -11.89 -2.96
C LYS A 218 -2.75 -12.93 -3.83
N LEU A 219 -3.39 -14.05 -4.09
CA LEU A 219 -2.84 -15.01 -5.03
C LEU A 219 -3.01 -14.53 -6.47
N LEU A 220 -2.01 -14.76 -7.31
CA LEU A 220 -2.11 -14.51 -8.74
C LEU A 220 -3.24 -15.32 -9.38
N GLU A 221 -3.53 -16.52 -8.86
CA GLU A 221 -4.62 -17.37 -9.37
C GLU A 221 -6.01 -16.75 -9.19
N GLU A 222 -6.20 -15.84 -8.23
CA GLU A 222 -7.51 -15.18 -7.98
C GLU A 222 -7.97 -14.33 -9.17
N ILE A 223 -7.02 -13.84 -9.96
CA ILE A 223 -7.29 -13.04 -11.18
C ILE A 223 -6.93 -13.79 -12.46
N SER A 224 -6.44 -15.03 -12.35
CA SER A 224 -5.98 -15.85 -13.47
C SER A 224 -6.42 -17.31 -13.29
N ASN A 225 -5.48 -18.25 -13.15
CA ASN A 225 -5.71 -19.64 -12.76
C ASN A 225 -4.36 -20.33 -12.43
N ALA A 226 -4.42 -21.53 -11.84
CA ALA A 226 -3.23 -22.29 -11.45
C ALA A 226 -2.31 -22.66 -12.63
N SER A 227 -2.86 -22.93 -13.82
CA SER A 227 -2.05 -23.23 -15.02
C SER A 227 -1.28 -21.99 -15.52
N PHE A 228 -1.89 -20.81 -15.41
CA PHE A 228 -1.25 -19.55 -15.79
C PHE A 228 0.02 -19.26 -14.97
N ILE A 229 0.04 -19.63 -13.69
CA ILE A 229 1.23 -19.49 -12.84
C ILE A 229 2.41 -20.32 -13.42
N GLY A 230 2.13 -21.52 -13.93
CA GLY A 230 3.15 -22.45 -14.42
C GLY A 230 3.64 -22.18 -15.85
N GLU A 231 2.75 -21.70 -16.72
CA GLU A 231 2.97 -21.67 -18.18
C GLU A 231 2.65 -20.30 -18.82
N GLY A 232 2.10 -19.37 -18.04
CA GLY A 232 1.67 -18.06 -18.52
C GLY A 232 2.82 -17.09 -18.72
N THR A 233 2.61 -16.12 -19.61
CA THR A 233 3.46 -14.93 -19.71
C THR A 233 2.72 -13.75 -19.09
N LEU A 234 3.35 -13.10 -18.11
CA LEU A 234 2.83 -11.92 -17.45
C LEU A 234 3.73 -10.71 -17.76
N GLU A 235 3.10 -9.66 -18.27
CA GLU A 235 3.71 -8.36 -18.56
C GLU A 235 3.01 -7.28 -17.73
N LEU A 236 3.78 -6.58 -16.91
CA LEU A 236 3.28 -5.62 -15.93
C LEU A 236 3.06 -4.26 -16.58
N LYS A 237 1.82 -3.80 -16.63
CA LYS A 237 1.47 -2.48 -17.16
C LYS A 237 1.98 -1.39 -16.22
N GLY A 238 2.71 -0.41 -16.77
CA GLY A 238 3.28 0.67 -15.97
C GLY A 238 4.43 0.23 -15.06
N CYS A 239 5.17 -0.81 -15.46
CA CYS A 239 6.37 -1.27 -14.75
C CYS A 239 7.31 -0.10 -14.42
N THR A 240 7.74 -0.02 -13.17
CA THR A 240 8.63 1.04 -12.66
C THR A 240 10.10 0.67 -12.73
N SER A 241 10.41 -0.60 -12.99
CA SER A 241 11.79 -1.06 -13.20
C SER A 241 12.33 -0.62 -14.55
N ARG A 242 13.64 -0.39 -14.61
CA ARG A 242 14.37 -0.19 -15.88
C ARG A 242 14.81 -1.51 -16.52
N LEU A 243 14.67 -2.62 -15.81
CA LEU A 243 15.09 -3.94 -16.28
C LEU A 243 13.89 -4.69 -16.88
N GLU A 244 13.98 -5.05 -18.16
CA GLU A 244 12.90 -5.73 -18.88
C GLU A 244 12.45 -7.04 -18.18
N LYS A 245 13.40 -7.81 -17.65
CA LYS A 245 13.15 -9.05 -16.90
C LYS A 245 12.32 -8.86 -15.61
N SER A 246 12.28 -7.63 -15.09
CA SER A 246 11.49 -7.25 -13.91
C SER A 246 10.12 -6.68 -14.31
N CYS A 247 9.86 -6.54 -15.61
CA CYS A 247 8.58 -6.08 -16.16
C CYS A 247 7.81 -7.17 -16.92
N LYS A 248 8.51 -8.20 -17.41
CA LYS A 248 7.92 -9.31 -18.14
C LYS A 248 8.58 -10.62 -17.73
N ARG A 249 7.76 -11.62 -17.38
CA ARG A 249 8.23 -12.98 -17.08
C ARG A 249 7.30 -14.02 -17.70
N CYS A 250 7.88 -15.16 -18.02
CA CYS A 250 7.18 -16.34 -18.49
C CYS A 250 7.40 -17.46 -17.49
N GLY A 251 6.31 -18.06 -17.01
CA GLY A 251 6.35 -19.31 -16.26
C GLY A 251 6.77 -20.45 -17.19
N SER A 252 7.73 -21.27 -16.75
CA SER A 252 8.11 -22.46 -17.50
C SER A 252 8.66 -23.53 -16.57
N TRP A 253 8.06 -24.72 -16.64
CA TRP A 253 8.49 -25.94 -15.96
C TRP A 253 8.62 -25.75 -14.44
N TRP A 254 9.84 -25.62 -13.92
CA TRP A 254 10.10 -25.39 -12.50
C TRP A 254 10.25 -23.91 -12.13
N SER A 255 10.42 -23.03 -13.13
CA SER A 255 10.53 -21.58 -12.98
C SER A 255 9.17 -20.94 -13.23
N ILE A 256 8.26 -21.12 -12.27
CA ILE A 256 6.90 -20.56 -12.34
C ILE A 256 6.91 -19.02 -12.13
N LEU A 257 5.82 -18.36 -12.48
CA LEU A 257 5.59 -16.97 -12.05
C LEU A 257 5.48 -16.93 -10.51
N PRO A 258 5.90 -15.83 -9.85
CA PRO A 258 5.66 -15.68 -8.42
C PRO A 258 4.15 -15.76 -8.15
N PRO A 259 3.70 -16.61 -7.22
CA PRO A 259 2.28 -16.93 -7.07
C PRO A 259 1.49 -15.87 -6.31
N VAL A 260 2.14 -14.83 -5.78
CA VAL A 260 1.52 -13.80 -4.94
C VAL A 260 1.68 -12.43 -5.60
N MET A 261 0.62 -11.62 -5.53
CA MET A 261 0.65 -10.19 -5.85
C MET A 261 0.48 -9.37 -4.58
N SER A 262 1.16 -8.24 -4.49
CA SER A 262 1.03 -7.29 -3.38
C SER A 262 1.38 -5.88 -3.85
N SER A 263 1.27 -4.91 -2.95
CA SER A 263 1.62 -3.52 -3.21
C SER A 263 2.80 -3.06 -2.37
N ARG A 264 3.67 -2.27 -2.98
CA ARG A 264 4.72 -1.51 -2.29
C ARG A 264 4.58 -0.05 -2.69
N LEU A 265 4.34 0.78 -1.69
CA LEU A 265 4.19 2.22 -1.80
C LEU A 265 5.50 2.90 -1.43
N THR A 266 5.90 3.90 -2.20
CA THR A 266 7.16 4.63 -2.03
C THR A 266 6.97 6.13 -2.12
N THR A 267 7.68 6.87 -1.27
CA THR A 267 7.75 8.35 -1.31
C THR A 267 8.91 8.87 -2.16
N LYS A 268 9.69 7.99 -2.82
CA LYS A 268 10.91 8.32 -3.56
C LYS A 268 10.84 9.56 -4.47
N HIS A 269 9.68 9.81 -5.07
CA HIS A 269 9.46 10.90 -6.03
C HIS A 269 8.82 12.16 -5.42
N SER A 270 8.31 12.07 -4.19
CA SER A 270 7.54 13.12 -3.53
C SER A 270 8.25 13.66 -2.28
N PHE A 271 8.90 12.79 -1.52
CA PHE A 271 9.47 13.10 -0.23
C PHE A 271 10.71 12.25 0.08
N SER A 272 11.79 12.94 0.42
CA SER A 272 13.00 12.37 1.01
C SER A 272 13.54 13.31 2.08
N PHE A 273 14.25 12.78 3.05
CA PHE A 273 14.82 13.59 4.12
C PHE A 273 16.12 13.00 4.66
N LEU A 274 16.92 13.85 5.27
CA LEU A 274 18.13 13.50 6.01
C LEU A 274 17.94 13.97 7.45
N TYR A 275 18.00 13.04 8.40
CA TYR A 275 17.79 13.23 9.84
C TYR A 275 16.39 13.69 10.23
N GLY A 276 15.86 13.17 11.32
CA GLY A 276 14.51 13.45 11.79
C GLY A 276 14.01 12.38 12.75
N GLU A 277 12.77 12.58 13.21
CA GLU A 277 11.99 11.55 13.90
C GLU A 277 10.89 11.05 12.98
N VAL A 278 10.89 9.75 12.69
CA VAL A 278 9.83 9.07 11.94
C VAL A 278 8.94 8.32 12.92
N GLU A 279 7.64 8.47 12.79
CA GLU A 279 6.63 7.72 13.52
C GLU A 279 5.66 7.08 12.52
N VAL A 280 5.52 5.75 12.62
CA VAL A 280 4.55 4.99 11.85
C VAL A 280 3.66 4.24 12.83
N ARG A 281 2.37 4.58 12.86
CA ARG A 281 1.38 3.82 13.64
C ARG A 281 0.75 2.78 12.72
N ALA A 282 1.03 1.51 12.97
CA ALA A 282 0.58 0.43 12.11
C ALA A 282 0.25 -0.84 12.90
N ARG A 283 -0.59 -1.68 12.31
CA ARG A 283 -0.78 -3.08 12.71
C ARG A 283 -0.22 -3.97 11.61
N LEU A 284 0.70 -4.85 12.00
CA LEU A 284 1.37 -5.78 11.08
C LEU A 284 0.41 -6.90 10.62
N PRO A 285 0.62 -7.49 9.42
CA PRO A 285 -0.22 -8.56 8.91
C PRO A 285 -0.03 -9.87 9.69
N VAL A 286 -1.10 -10.66 9.78
CA VAL A 286 -1.08 -12.07 10.22
C VAL A 286 -1.18 -12.99 9.01
N GLY A 287 -0.34 -14.01 8.98
CA GLY A 287 -0.38 -15.02 7.92
C GLY A 287 1.00 -15.62 7.68
N ASP A 288 1.03 -16.92 7.42
CA ASP A 288 2.28 -17.60 7.18
C ASP A 288 3.02 -16.96 6.00
N TRP A 289 4.32 -16.74 6.21
CA TRP A 289 5.27 -16.24 5.21
C TRP A 289 5.06 -14.79 4.77
N MET A 290 4.12 -14.04 5.38
CA MET A 290 4.00 -12.60 5.14
C MET A 290 5.09 -11.81 5.87
N VAL A 291 5.63 -10.79 5.23
CA VAL A 291 6.64 -9.92 5.82
C VAL A 291 6.24 -8.46 5.56
N PRO A 292 5.96 -7.67 6.62
CA PRO A 292 5.69 -6.25 6.46
C PRO A 292 6.96 -5.47 6.13
N GLU A 293 6.83 -4.48 5.27
CA GLU A 293 7.87 -3.53 4.91
C GLU A 293 7.52 -2.17 5.49
N LEU A 294 8.23 -1.80 6.56
CA LEU A 294 8.21 -0.46 7.16
C LEU A 294 9.65 0.03 7.22
N TRP A 295 10.16 0.59 6.13
CA TRP A 295 11.57 0.96 6.05
C TRP A 295 11.84 2.25 5.31
N LEU A 296 13.05 2.75 5.53
CA LEU A 296 13.68 3.83 4.80
C LEU A 296 14.74 3.25 3.88
N GLU A 297 14.78 3.74 2.65
CA GLU A 297 15.80 3.41 1.66
C GLU A 297 16.48 4.66 1.12
N SER A 298 17.77 4.56 0.80
CA SER A 298 18.54 5.70 0.31
C SER A 298 17.97 6.19 -1.03
N LYS A 299 17.75 7.50 -1.14
CA LYS A 299 17.29 8.15 -2.38
C LYS A 299 18.27 7.95 -3.52
N GLU A 300 19.55 7.99 -3.18
CA GLU A 300 20.67 7.82 -4.11
C GLU A 300 21.53 6.63 -3.70
N VAL A 301 22.14 5.97 -4.68
CA VAL A 301 23.04 4.83 -4.43
C VAL A 301 24.48 5.33 -4.20
N ALA A 302 24.64 6.34 -3.31
CA ALA A 302 25.89 7.05 -3.09
C ALA A 302 27.05 6.13 -2.63
N TYR A 303 26.72 5.01 -1.99
CA TYR A 303 27.68 4.02 -1.49
C TYR A 303 27.52 2.66 -2.17
N GLY A 304 26.97 2.62 -3.38
CA GLY A 304 26.73 1.36 -4.10
C GLY A 304 25.80 0.43 -3.31
N ALA A 305 26.13 -0.87 -3.31
CA ALA A 305 25.42 -1.88 -2.52
C ALA A 305 25.49 -1.68 -0.99
N GLN A 306 26.27 -0.71 -0.53
CA GLN A 306 26.39 -0.35 0.89
C GLN A 306 25.59 0.91 1.27
N SER A 307 24.68 1.38 0.41
CA SER A 307 23.85 2.57 0.70
C SER A 307 22.82 2.34 1.82
N GLY A 308 22.65 1.09 2.23
CA GLY A 308 21.93 0.70 3.44
C GLY A 308 20.41 0.89 3.41
N ARG A 309 19.76 0.37 4.44
CA ARG A 309 18.30 0.45 4.67
C ARG A 309 18.04 0.47 6.17
N MET A 310 17.09 1.27 6.63
CA MET A 310 16.66 1.28 8.04
C MET A 310 15.23 0.78 8.14
N PHE A 311 14.96 -0.25 8.93
CA PHE A 311 13.60 -0.78 9.11
C PHE A 311 13.08 -0.41 10.50
N LEU A 312 11.91 0.25 10.54
CA LEU A 312 11.29 0.73 11.76
C LEU A 312 10.55 -0.38 12.53
N GLY A 313 10.17 -1.46 11.89
CA GLY A 313 9.41 -2.51 12.56
C GLY A 313 9.19 -3.69 11.64
N LYS A 314 9.70 -4.85 12.05
CA LYS A 314 9.52 -6.12 11.36
C LYS A 314 9.20 -7.20 12.37
N ALA A 315 8.02 -7.79 12.26
CA ALA A 315 7.69 -9.08 12.80
C ALA A 315 6.95 -9.84 11.68
N VAL A 316 7.41 -11.04 11.35
CA VAL A 316 6.81 -11.82 10.26
C VAL A 316 5.42 -12.32 10.65
N GLY A 317 4.53 -12.49 9.68
CA GLY A 317 3.11 -12.74 9.92
C GLY A 317 2.79 -14.10 10.56
N ASN A 318 3.74 -15.04 10.57
CA ASN A 318 3.58 -16.36 11.18
C ASN A 318 3.35 -16.22 12.71
N PRO A 319 2.17 -16.57 13.26
CA PRO A 319 1.89 -16.38 14.70
C PRO A 319 2.78 -17.21 15.64
N SER A 320 3.33 -18.31 15.12
CA SER A 320 4.22 -19.23 15.84
C SER A 320 5.21 -19.83 14.85
N LEU A 321 6.34 -19.16 14.63
CA LEU A 321 7.42 -19.64 13.77
C LEU A 321 8.66 -19.87 14.60
N LYS A 322 9.27 -21.04 14.41
CA LYS A 322 10.51 -21.40 15.09
C LYS A 322 11.59 -21.78 14.12
N ASP A 323 12.82 -21.44 14.45
CA ASP A 323 13.99 -21.93 13.71
C ASP A 323 14.30 -23.40 14.03
N SER A 324 15.33 -23.94 13.40
CA SER A 324 15.79 -25.33 13.63
C SER A 324 16.31 -25.60 15.04
N GLN A 325 16.58 -24.54 15.82
CA GLN A 325 16.99 -24.59 17.23
C GLN A 325 15.81 -24.34 18.18
N ASN A 326 14.58 -24.30 17.67
CA ASN A 326 13.34 -24.07 18.41
C ASN A 326 13.24 -22.67 19.05
N ASN A 327 14.00 -21.69 18.55
CA ASN A 327 13.86 -20.29 18.93
C ASN A 327 12.67 -19.66 18.22
N GLU A 328 11.88 -18.86 18.94
CA GLU A 328 10.82 -18.03 18.35
C GLU A 328 11.42 -16.95 17.44
N ILE A 329 11.04 -16.98 16.17
CA ILE A 329 11.45 -16.04 15.11
C ILE A 329 10.25 -15.47 14.34
N GLY A 330 9.02 -15.77 14.79
CA GLY A 330 7.77 -15.38 14.15
C GLY A 330 7.24 -14.02 14.62
N GLY A 331 5.92 -13.87 14.53
CA GLY A 331 5.20 -12.64 14.85
C GLY A 331 5.34 -12.18 16.30
N LYS A 332 5.89 -13.00 17.20
CA LYS A 332 6.20 -12.63 18.59
C LYS A 332 7.57 -11.99 18.78
N LEU A 333 8.39 -11.96 17.74
CA LEU A 333 9.72 -11.34 17.75
C LEU A 333 9.70 -10.09 16.86
N LEU A 334 9.65 -8.91 17.48
CA LEU A 334 9.85 -7.64 16.78
C LEU A 334 11.33 -7.40 16.56
N GLN A 335 11.65 -6.94 15.36
CA GLN A 335 12.97 -6.48 14.96
C GLN A 335 12.91 -5.04 14.46
N GLN A 336 13.83 -4.20 14.93
CA GLN A 336 14.10 -2.86 14.40
C GLN A 336 15.60 -2.73 14.17
N GLY A 337 16.03 -1.86 13.26
CA GLY A 337 17.44 -1.72 12.98
C GLY A 337 17.74 -1.30 11.56
N PHE A 338 18.88 -1.76 11.06
CA PHE A 338 19.35 -1.37 9.73
C PHE A 338 20.27 -2.41 9.10
N SER A 339 20.35 -2.39 7.78
CA SER A 339 21.32 -3.13 6.99
C SER A 339 22.34 -2.17 6.37
N LEU A 340 23.62 -2.54 6.46
CA LEU A 340 24.73 -1.87 5.77
C LEU A 340 25.08 -2.57 4.45
N SER A 341 24.68 -3.83 4.32
CA SER A 341 24.70 -4.65 3.11
C SER A 341 23.79 -5.86 3.34
N PRO A 342 23.48 -6.68 2.33
CA PRO A 342 22.67 -7.89 2.51
C PRO A 342 23.18 -8.83 3.62
N LYS A 343 24.50 -8.85 3.86
CA LYS A 343 25.13 -9.72 4.87
C LYS A 343 25.45 -9.02 6.20
N ARG A 344 25.27 -7.70 6.27
CA ARG A 344 25.62 -6.89 7.46
C ARG A 344 24.37 -6.20 7.97
N VAL A 345 23.61 -6.91 8.77
CA VAL A 345 22.39 -6.41 9.41
C VAL A 345 22.63 -6.24 10.89
N ARG A 346 22.20 -5.12 11.45
CA ARG A 346 22.13 -4.90 12.89
C ARG A 346 20.66 -4.85 13.29
N ASN A 347 20.25 -5.81 14.11
CA ASN A 347 18.90 -5.95 14.63
C ASN A 347 18.89 -5.72 16.14
N PHE A 348 17.90 -4.96 16.60
CA PHE A 348 17.45 -4.93 17.99
C PHE A 348 16.14 -5.70 18.08
N GLN A 349 15.97 -6.51 19.12
CA GLN A 349 14.90 -7.49 19.18
C GLN A 349 14.08 -7.37 20.46
N LYS A 350 12.76 -7.46 20.34
CA LYS A 350 11.83 -7.52 21.47
C LYS A 350 10.88 -8.70 21.33
N LYS A 351 10.84 -9.56 22.34
CA LYS A 351 9.87 -10.65 22.43
C LYS A 351 8.59 -10.16 23.11
N SER A 352 7.45 -10.64 22.63
CA SER A 352 6.14 -10.45 23.25
C SER A 352 5.45 -11.79 23.51
N GLY A 353 4.52 -11.82 24.48
CA GLY A 353 3.69 -13.00 24.75
C GLY A 353 2.67 -13.27 23.63
N THR A 354 2.21 -12.21 22.97
CA THR A 354 1.29 -12.22 21.83
C THR A 354 2.00 -11.72 20.56
N PRO A 355 1.54 -12.10 19.36
CA PRO A 355 2.08 -11.55 18.13
C PRO A 355 1.97 -10.02 18.07
N TRP A 356 2.98 -9.34 17.53
CA TRP A 356 3.01 -7.90 17.28
C TRP A 356 1.97 -7.43 16.23
N SER A 357 1.31 -8.36 15.56
CA SER A 357 0.17 -8.13 14.68
C SER A 357 -1.17 -8.08 15.42
N SER A 358 -1.19 -8.31 16.74
CA SER A 358 -2.43 -8.34 17.54
C SER A 358 -3.06 -6.95 17.71
N ASP A 359 -2.29 -5.88 17.68
CA ASP A 359 -2.77 -4.50 17.86
C ASP A 359 -1.94 -3.51 17.02
N TYR A 360 -2.35 -2.25 17.01
CA TYR A 360 -1.57 -1.14 16.48
C TYR A 360 -0.45 -0.77 17.44
N HIS A 361 0.73 -0.59 16.87
CA HIS A 361 1.91 -0.12 17.59
C HIS A 361 2.47 1.13 16.91
N VAL A 362 3.12 1.99 17.70
CA VAL A 362 3.85 3.14 17.18
C VAL A 362 5.32 2.77 17.03
N TYR A 363 5.74 2.55 15.80
CA TYR A 363 7.13 2.31 15.44
C TYR A 363 7.82 3.64 15.20
N LYS A 364 8.86 3.93 15.97
CA LYS A 364 9.56 5.20 15.91
C LYS A 364 11.06 5.05 15.67
N LEU A 365 11.59 5.90 14.81
CA LEU A 365 13.01 6.05 14.53
C LEU A 365 13.41 7.49 14.83
N ARG A 366 14.38 7.70 15.71
CA ARG A 366 15.08 8.98 15.88
C ARG A 366 16.44 8.86 15.20
N TRP A 367 16.62 9.57 14.10
CA TRP A 367 17.82 9.56 13.29
C TRP A 367 18.48 10.94 13.32
N ALA A 368 19.55 11.05 14.11
CA ALA A 368 20.35 12.25 14.28
C ALA A 368 21.72 12.09 13.60
N PRO A 369 22.47 13.19 13.37
CA PRO A 369 23.80 13.13 12.75
C PRO A 369 24.81 12.24 13.46
N ASP A 370 24.65 12.05 14.77
CA ASP A 370 25.56 11.29 15.62
C ASP A 370 25.00 9.95 16.09
N SER A 371 23.71 9.67 15.85
CA SER A 371 23.06 8.49 16.41
C SER A 371 21.75 8.10 15.74
N ILE A 372 21.44 6.82 15.82
CA ILE A 372 20.19 6.20 15.37
C ILE A 372 19.60 5.45 16.55
N SER A 373 18.35 5.77 16.92
CA SER A 373 17.64 5.14 18.04
C SER A 373 16.26 4.67 17.58
N PHE A 374 15.91 3.43 17.93
CA PHE A 374 14.65 2.79 17.56
C PHE A 374 13.76 2.62 18.79
N PHE A 375 12.47 2.85 18.62
CA PHE A 375 11.48 2.78 19.67
C PHE A 375 10.22 2.04 19.19
N VAL A 376 9.53 1.39 20.12
CA VAL A 376 8.17 0.88 19.93
C VAL A 376 7.32 1.27 21.13
N ASP A 377 6.17 1.88 20.87
CA ASP A 377 5.23 2.35 21.91
C ASP A 377 5.88 3.25 22.98
N GLY A 378 6.85 4.07 22.55
CA GLY A 378 7.59 5.00 23.42
C GLY A 378 8.77 4.37 24.17
N GLU A 379 8.99 3.05 24.09
CA GLU A 379 10.13 2.37 24.71
C GLU A 379 11.30 2.25 23.74
N GLU A 380 12.51 2.64 24.15
CA GLU A 380 13.72 2.48 23.35
C GLU A 380 14.11 1.01 23.25
N LEU A 381 14.14 0.48 22.01
CA LEU A 381 14.55 -0.89 21.73
C LEU A 381 16.07 -1.00 21.51
N GLY A 382 16.68 0.06 20.97
CA GLY A 382 18.13 0.09 20.81
C GLY A 382 18.65 1.34 20.13
N ARG A 383 19.93 1.63 20.40
CA ARG A 383 20.63 2.82 19.92
C ARG A 383 22.02 2.51 19.42
N VAL A 384 22.44 3.25 18.39
CA VAL A 384 23.80 3.26 17.86
C VAL A 384 24.30 4.69 17.79
N ALA A 385 25.51 4.94 18.28
CA ALA A 385 26.17 6.24 18.22
C ALA A 385 27.64 6.08 17.80
N PRO A 386 27.92 5.96 16.50
CA PRO A 386 29.28 5.80 15.97
C PRO A 386 30.14 7.05 16.21
N ARG A 387 31.46 6.87 16.14
CA ARG A 387 32.46 7.94 16.34
C ARG A 387 33.56 7.83 15.30
N GLU A 388 34.39 8.85 15.18
CA GLU A 388 35.52 8.86 14.22
C GLU A 388 36.46 7.65 14.38
N ASP A 389 36.75 7.23 15.62
CA ASP A 389 37.60 6.08 15.92
C ASP A 389 36.90 4.72 15.74
N ASN A 390 35.57 4.73 15.68
CA ASN A 390 34.75 3.54 15.47
C ASN A 390 33.50 3.88 14.64
N PRO A 391 33.66 4.13 13.33
CA PRO A 391 32.56 4.47 12.46
C PRO A 391 31.67 3.26 12.22
N LEU A 392 30.42 3.51 11.82
CA LEU A 392 29.41 2.48 11.59
C LEU A 392 29.84 1.51 10.49
N ASN A 393 30.46 2.05 9.44
CA ASN A 393 31.01 1.28 8.35
C ASN A 393 32.41 1.79 7.96
N LYS A 394 33.45 1.14 8.49
CA LYS A 394 34.86 1.42 8.21
C LYS A 394 35.24 1.36 6.72
N ALA A 395 34.42 0.73 5.87
CA ALA A 395 34.68 0.60 4.45
C ALA A 395 34.22 1.82 3.61
N LEU A 396 33.50 2.77 4.19
CA LEU A 396 32.97 3.94 3.47
C LEU A 396 33.87 5.16 3.69
N GLU A 397 34.95 5.22 2.92
CA GLU A 397 35.83 6.39 2.91
C GLU A 397 35.08 7.64 2.43
N GLY A 398 35.27 8.77 3.13
CA GLY A 398 34.66 10.07 2.78
C GLY A 398 33.22 10.26 3.28
N GLY A 399 32.63 9.27 3.96
CA GLY A 399 31.39 9.42 4.71
C GLY A 399 31.62 9.90 6.14
N THR A 400 30.55 10.34 6.81
CA THR A 400 30.57 10.61 8.26
C THR A 400 30.69 9.30 9.06
N PRO A 401 30.93 9.33 10.38
CA PRO A 401 30.87 8.13 11.21
C PRO A 401 29.55 7.35 11.11
N LEU A 402 28.45 7.98 10.71
CA LEU A 402 27.13 7.36 10.56
C LEU A 402 26.87 6.80 9.16
N ALA A 403 27.79 6.98 8.20
CA ALA A 403 27.64 6.47 6.84
C ALA A 403 27.29 4.96 6.83
N PRO A 404 26.33 4.53 6.00
CA PRO A 404 25.73 5.24 4.87
C PRO A 404 24.53 6.14 5.21
N PHE A 405 24.15 6.25 6.48
CA PHE A 405 22.95 6.98 6.93
C PHE A 405 23.23 8.48 7.11
N ASP A 406 24.01 9.04 6.18
CA ASP A 406 24.37 10.45 6.09
C ASP A 406 23.95 11.08 4.74
N ARG A 407 23.04 10.41 4.05
CA ARG A 407 22.39 10.81 2.79
C ARG A 407 20.88 10.84 2.96
N GLU A 408 20.14 11.42 2.02
CA GLU A 408 18.68 11.44 2.08
C GLU A 408 18.08 10.04 1.87
N PHE A 409 17.05 9.72 2.66
CA PHE A 409 16.27 8.48 2.54
C PHE A 409 14.79 8.82 2.27
N TYR A 410 14.08 7.90 1.62
CA TYR A 410 12.63 7.92 1.43
C TYR A 410 11.96 6.74 2.13
N LEU A 411 10.68 6.86 2.39
CA LEU A 411 9.84 5.86 3.06
C LEU A 411 9.28 4.84 2.06
N ASN A 412 9.20 3.59 2.48
CA ASN A 412 8.43 2.53 1.82
C ASN A 412 7.48 1.83 2.79
N LEU A 413 6.30 1.48 2.28
CA LEU A 413 5.29 0.67 2.94
C LEU A 413 4.88 -0.48 2.03
N GLY A 414 4.89 -1.71 2.53
CA GLY A 414 4.63 -2.88 1.68
C GLY A 414 4.38 -4.16 2.47
N VAL A 415 3.97 -5.22 1.77
CA VAL A 415 3.96 -6.57 2.32
C VAL A 415 4.46 -7.53 1.25
N HIS A 416 5.62 -8.14 1.47
CA HIS A 416 6.11 -9.21 0.61
C HIS A 416 5.81 -10.58 1.23
N VAL A 417 5.95 -11.62 0.42
CA VAL A 417 5.69 -13.00 0.84
C VAL A 417 6.87 -13.92 0.51
N GLY A 418 7.28 -14.69 1.50
CA GLY A 418 8.39 -15.63 1.39
C GLY A 418 9.72 -14.93 1.15
N GLY A 419 10.58 -15.57 0.37
CA GLY A 419 11.92 -15.07 0.05
C GLY A 419 13.06 -15.80 0.74
N ARG A 420 14.26 -15.40 0.38
CA ARG A 420 15.51 -16.10 0.77
C ARG A 420 16.00 -15.72 2.16
N GLU A 421 15.89 -14.44 2.52
CA GLU A 421 16.59 -13.88 3.69
C GLU A 421 15.73 -13.82 4.95
N ASP A 422 14.40 -13.88 4.82
CA ASP A 422 13.47 -13.69 5.94
C ASP A 422 13.23 -14.95 6.78
N PHE A 423 13.34 -16.12 6.14
CA PHE A 423 12.96 -17.41 6.73
C PHE A 423 14.13 -18.39 6.65
N PRO A 424 14.83 -18.68 7.76
CA PRO A 424 15.90 -19.67 7.77
C PRO A 424 15.42 -21.06 7.35
N ASP A 425 16.30 -21.86 6.74
CA ASP A 425 15.99 -23.25 6.42
C ASP A 425 15.80 -24.10 7.70
N GLY A 426 14.90 -25.08 7.61
CA GLY A 426 14.49 -25.89 8.76
C GLY A 426 13.50 -25.20 9.71
N SER A 427 13.02 -24.00 9.38
CA SER A 427 11.98 -23.33 10.16
C SER A 427 10.65 -24.09 10.13
N VAL A 428 9.87 -23.98 11.21
CA VAL A 428 8.57 -24.64 11.38
C VAL A 428 7.53 -23.61 11.83
N SER A 429 6.44 -23.45 11.08
CA SER A 429 5.30 -22.60 11.43
C SER A 429 4.12 -23.46 11.86
N GLY A 430 3.59 -23.26 13.06
CA GLY A 430 2.39 -23.97 13.52
C GLY A 430 2.50 -25.51 13.47
N GLY A 431 3.72 -26.06 13.59
CA GLY A 431 4.00 -27.49 13.45
C GLY A 431 4.22 -27.99 12.01
N LYS A 432 4.07 -27.13 11.00
CA LYS A 432 4.34 -27.43 9.60
C LYS A 432 5.72 -26.91 9.18
N PRO A 433 6.55 -27.73 8.50
CA PRO A 433 7.85 -27.27 8.04
C PRO A 433 7.70 -26.19 6.95
N LYS A 434 8.67 -25.27 6.90
CA LYS A 434 8.82 -24.30 5.82
C LYS A 434 8.75 -25.01 4.44
N PRO A 435 7.92 -24.53 3.50
CA PRO A 435 7.71 -25.22 2.23
C PRO A 435 8.89 -25.30 1.26
N TRP A 436 9.88 -24.42 1.40
CA TRP A 436 11.01 -24.30 0.48
C TRP A 436 12.35 -24.28 1.22
N GLU A 437 13.42 -24.64 0.51
CA GLU A 437 14.81 -24.41 0.92
C GLU A 437 15.37 -23.20 0.17
N ASN A 438 16.10 -22.32 0.85
CA ASN A 438 16.49 -21.00 0.35
C ASN A 438 17.38 -21.04 -0.91
N ASP A 439 18.23 -22.06 -1.04
CA ASP A 439 19.20 -22.16 -2.13
C ASP A 439 18.79 -23.17 -3.23
N LYS A 440 17.57 -23.72 -3.17
CA LYS A 440 17.09 -24.66 -4.20
C LYS A 440 16.47 -23.93 -5.38
N VAL A 441 16.79 -24.38 -6.60
CA VAL A 441 16.23 -23.82 -7.85
C VAL A 441 14.69 -23.84 -7.88
N LYS A 442 14.06 -24.80 -7.20
CA LYS A 442 12.60 -24.99 -7.20
C LYS A 442 11.87 -24.27 -6.06
N HIS A 443 12.55 -23.45 -5.26
CA HIS A 443 12.00 -22.81 -4.07
C HIS A 443 10.63 -22.14 -4.26
N THR A 444 10.42 -21.34 -5.30
CA THR A 444 9.10 -20.73 -5.60
C THR A 444 8.02 -21.77 -5.94
N LEU A 445 8.38 -22.82 -6.69
CA LEU A 445 7.47 -23.91 -7.03
C LEU A 445 7.13 -24.76 -5.81
N ASP A 446 8.09 -25.03 -4.92
CA ASP A 446 7.87 -25.80 -3.71
C ASP A 446 7.00 -25.03 -2.70
N PHE A 447 7.20 -23.70 -2.61
CA PHE A 447 6.28 -22.80 -1.93
C PHE A 447 4.85 -22.90 -2.48
N TRP A 448 4.70 -22.84 -3.80
CA TRP A 448 3.40 -22.93 -4.47
C TRP A 448 2.70 -24.29 -4.26
N ARG A 449 3.44 -25.40 -4.39
CA ARG A 449 2.91 -26.77 -4.20
C ARG A 449 2.38 -27.04 -2.80
N LYS A 450 2.78 -26.21 -1.84
CA LYS A 450 2.38 -26.27 -0.44
C LYS A 450 1.36 -25.19 -0.07
N LYS A 451 0.69 -24.58 -1.05
CA LYS A 451 -0.37 -23.57 -0.84
C LYS A 451 -1.36 -23.98 0.24
N ASP A 452 -1.88 -25.21 0.17
CA ASP A 452 -2.88 -25.71 1.11
C ASP A 452 -2.34 -25.82 2.56
N ASP A 453 -1.02 -25.80 2.74
CA ASP A 453 -0.40 -25.78 4.07
C ASP A 453 -0.39 -24.39 4.71
N TRP A 454 -0.25 -23.32 3.92
CA TRP A 454 -0.03 -21.96 4.43
C TRP A 454 -1.15 -20.96 4.10
N TYR A 455 -1.79 -21.03 2.93
CA TYR A 455 -2.81 -20.06 2.52
C TYR A 455 -4.02 -20.00 3.47
N PRO A 456 -4.51 -21.11 4.06
CA PRO A 456 -5.60 -21.04 5.05
C PRO A 456 -5.26 -20.16 6.28
N THR A 457 -3.98 -19.93 6.58
CA THR A 457 -3.59 -19.02 7.68
C THR A 457 -3.85 -17.55 7.35
N TRP A 458 -4.04 -17.23 6.07
CA TRP A 458 -4.38 -15.90 5.58
C TRP A 458 -5.89 -15.66 5.68
N GLU A 459 -6.73 -16.68 5.88
CA GLU A 459 -8.18 -16.53 6.08
C GLU A 459 -8.53 -16.10 7.51
N THR A 460 -7.72 -15.21 8.08
CA THR A 460 -7.91 -14.65 9.41
C THR A 460 -8.27 -13.17 9.32
N PRO A 461 -9.03 -12.64 10.28
CA PRO A 461 -9.11 -11.19 10.42
C PRO A 461 -7.68 -10.68 10.65
N HIS A 462 -7.29 -9.63 9.91
CA HIS A 462 -5.99 -8.94 10.03
C HIS A 462 -4.83 -9.53 9.19
N ASN A 463 -5.14 -10.17 8.06
CA ASN A 463 -4.18 -10.61 7.04
C ASN A 463 -3.61 -9.50 6.14
N GLN A 464 -3.54 -8.27 6.65
CA GLN A 464 -3.11 -7.11 5.90
C GLN A 464 -2.31 -6.17 6.80
N LEU A 465 -1.28 -5.53 6.25
CA LEU A 465 -0.67 -4.39 6.91
C LEU A 465 -1.71 -3.27 6.92
N THR A 466 -1.98 -2.70 8.08
CA THR A 466 -2.85 -1.51 8.19
C THR A 466 -2.06 -0.37 8.81
N VAL A 467 -1.98 0.77 8.12
CA VAL A 467 -1.24 1.95 8.57
C VAL A 467 -2.23 3.07 8.85
N ASP A 468 -2.20 3.56 10.09
CA ASP A 468 -3.06 4.63 10.57
C ASP A 468 -2.49 5.99 10.21
N TYR A 469 -1.19 6.19 10.45
CA TYR A 469 -0.49 7.38 9.97
C TYR A 469 1.00 7.15 9.80
N VAL A 470 1.61 8.02 8.99
CA VAL A 470 3.05 8.25 8.95
C VAL A 470 3.31 9.72 9.25
N LYS A 471 4.28 10.01 10.11
CA LYS A 471 4.67 11.38 10.47
C LYS A 471 6.19 11.47 10.54
N VAL A 472 6.76 12.53 9.99
CA VAL A 472 8.18 12.84 10.08
C VAL A 472 8.37 14.26 10.61
N THR A 473 9.18 14.40 11.66
CA THR A 473 9.46 15.66 12.35
C THR A 473 10.95 15.98 12.29
N ALA A 474 11.31 17.23 12.02
CA ALA A 474 12.69 17.71 12.07
C ALA A 474 13.22 17.76 13.51
N LEU A 475 14.52 17.47 13.69
CA LEU A 475 15.19 17.43 15.01
C LEU A 475 15.41 18.79 15.65
#